data_AF-A0A7C6E7X0-F1
#
_entry.id   AF-A0A7C6E7X0-F1
#
_cell.length_a   1.000
_cell.length_b   1.000
_cell.length_c   1.000
_cell.angle_alpha   90.00
_cell.angle_beta   90.00
_cell.angle_gamma   90.00
#
_symmetry.space_group_name_H-M   'P 1'
#
loop_
_entity.id
_entity.type
_entity.pdbx_description
1 polymer ?
#
loop_
_entity_poly.entity_id
_entity_poly.type
_entity_poly.pdbx_seq_one_letter_code
_entity_poly.pdbx_strand_id
1 'polypeptide(L)'
;MRLDFHDAIARATQAGACREALEVLESMSGWDEFARHPKAPEWAYWYASNVVQDRVRRLEPIIAREPEYAYRYASNVIRWRWPQGEPAIAQSAEWAWRYAKHVIGGPWPQGEPAIAQSAEWAYCYAADVIRGRWPQGEPAIARNPRYAHCYASKIIRGPWPQAEP
;
A
#
# COMPACT_ATOMS: atom_id res chain seq x y z
N MET A 1 -27.61 -6.62 7.55
CA MET A 1 -28.20 -5.41 6.92
C MET A 1 -27.28 -4.96 5.81
N ARG A 2 -27.78 -4.75 4.58
CA ARG A 2 -26.98 -4.27 3.43
C ARG A 2 -26.76 -2.77 3.64
N LEU A 3 -25.50 -2.32 3.62
CA LEU A 3 -25.17 -0.90 3.75
C LEU A 3 -25.73 -0.13 2.54
N ASP A 4 -26.73 0.72 2.77
CA ASP A 4 -27.26 1.65 1.77
C ASP A 4 -26.26 2.77 1.47
N PHE A 5 -26.32 3.32 0.26
CA PHE A 5 -25.38 4.36 -0.18
C PHE A 5 -25.62 5.70 0.53
N HIS A 6 -26.87 6.16 0.60
CA HIS A 6 -27.19 7.43 1.24
C HIS A 6 -27.05 7.33 2.76
N ASP A 7 -27.35 6.17 3.35
CA ASP A 7 -27.03 5.91 4.76
C ASP A 7 -25.52 5.99 5.03
N ALA A 8 -24.68 5.48 4.12
CA ALA A 8 -23.24 5.59 4.24
C ALA A 8 -22.78 7.06 4.19
N ILE A 9 -23.33 7.87 3.28
CA ILE A 9 -23.06 9.31 3.22
C ILE A 9 -23.48 9.99 4.51
N ALA A 10 -24.69 9.74 5.02
CA ALA A 10 -25.17 10.35 6.26
C ALA A 10 -24.24 10.04 7.46
N ARG A 11 -23.75 8.80 7.56
CA ARG A 11 -22.77 8.42 8.58
C ARG A 11 -21.41 9.07 8.37
N ALA A 12 -20.97 9.23 7.12
CA ALA A 12 -19.73 9.93 6.79
C ALA A 12 -19.80 11.42 7.20
N THR A 13 -20.95 12.07 6.97
CA THR A 13 -21.22 13.44 7.39
C THR A 13 -21.12 13.58 8.92
N GLN A 14 -21.75 12.67 9.68
CA GLN A 14 -21.66 12.67 11.15
C GLN A 14 -20.23 12.46 11.67
N ALA A 15 -19.42 11.71 10.93
CA ALA A 15 -18.01 11.47 11.27
C ALA A 15 -17.06 12.58 10.78
N GLY A 16 -17.58 13.68 10.22
CA GLY A 16 -16.77 14.84 9.82
C GLY A 16 -16.03 14.65 8.49
N ALA A 17 -16.62 13.94 7.52
CA ALA A 17 -16.11 13.90 6.15
C ALA A 17 -15.99 15.32 5.57
N CYS A 18 -14.99 15.55 4.71
CA CYS A 18 -14.80 16.87 4.11
C CYS A 18 -15.97 17.27 3.21
N ARG A 19 -16.30 18.56 3.24
CA ARG A 19 -17.46 19.11 2.54
C ARG A 19 -17.38 18.87 1.03
N GLU A 20 -16.20 19.04 0.44
CA GLU A 20 -15.98 18.87 -1.00
C GLU A 20 -16.20 17.41 -1.44
N ALA A 21 -15.87 16.43 -0.59
CA ALA A 21 -16.17 15.03 -0.89
C ALA A 21 -17.67 14.74 -0.74
N LEU A 22 -18.32 15.29 0.29
CA LEU A 22 -19.75 15.12 0.51
C LEU A 22 -20.59 15.69 -0.64
N GLU A 23 -20.29 16.90 -1.11
CA GLU A 23 -21.00 17.52 -2.24
C GLU A 23 -20.93 16.63 -3.50
N VAL A 24 -19.77 16.01 -3.77
CA VAL A 24 -19.63 15.07 -4.88
C VAL A 24 -20.40 13.78 -4.62
N LEU A 25 -20.33 13.20 -3.42
CA LEU A 25 -21.02 11.95 -3.07
C LEU A 25 -22.55 12.10 -3.07
N GLU A 26 -23.07 13.23 -2.59
CA GLU A 26 -24.51 13.54 -2.56
C GLU A 26 -25.09 13.72 -3.97
N SER A 27 -24.26 14.10 -4.95
CA SER A 27 -24.66 14.17 -6.36
C SER A 27 -24.77 12.80 -7.05
N MET A 28 -24.21 11.75 -6.44
CA MET A 28 -24.19 10.41 -7.04
C MET A 28 -25.49 9.65 -6.79
N SER A 29 -25.86 8.86 -7.79
CA SER A 29 -27.05 7.99 -7.77
C SER A 29 -26.88 6.72 -6.93
N GLY A 30 -25.65 6.31 -6.60
CA GLY A 30 -25.42 5.09 -5.83
C GLY A 30 -24.01 4.52 -5.91
N TRP A 31 -23.88 3.29 -5.39
CA TRP A 31 -22.62 2.57 -5.29
C TRP A 31 -21.90 2.34 -6.63
N ASP A 32 -22.63 2.20 -7.74
CA ASP A 32 -22.03 1.92 -9.05
C ASP A 32 -21.33 3.16 -9.62
N GLU A 33 -21.92 4.34 -9.42
CA GLU A 33 -21.31 5.61 -9.79
C GLU A 33 -20.12 5.92 -8.89
N PHE A 34 -20.29 5.75 -7.57
CA PHE A 34 -19.19 5.84 -6.60
C PHE A 34 -18.01 4.95 -6.99
N ALA A 35 -18.27 3.69 -7.33
CA ALA A 35 -17.21 2.75 -7.69
C ALA A 35 -16.43 3.15 -8.96
N ARG A 36 -16.90 4.08 -9.79
CA ARG A 36 -16.16 4.56 -10.96
C ARG A 36 -15.36 5.83 -10.69
N HIS A 37 -15.58 6.46 -9.53
CA HIS A 37 -14.90 7.70 -9.20
C HIS A 37 -13.42 7.47 -8.88
N PRO A 38 -12.47 8.31 -9.37
CA PRO A 38 -11.04 8.14 -9.12
C PRO A 38 -10.67 8.15 -7.63
N LYS A 39 -11.38 8.94 -6.81
CA LYS A 39 -11.17 8.99 -5.35
C LYS A 39 -11.92 7.91 -4.57
N ALA A 40 -12.62 6.99 -5.23
CA ALA A 40 -13.38 5.96 -4.52
C ALA A 40 -12.54 5.09 -3.58
N PRO A 41 -11.30 4.67 -3.93
CA PRO A 41 -10.44 3.90 -3.00
C PRO A 41 -10.09 4.69 -1.73
N GLU A 42 -9.79 5.98 -1.88
CA GLU A 42 -9.52 6.91 -0.77
C GLU A 42 -10.73 7.03 0.16
N TRP A 43 -11.89 7.39 -0.39
CA TRP A 43 -13.11 7.59 0.37
C TRP A 43 -13.61 6.30 1.01
N ALA A 44 -13.46 5.17 0.32
CA ALA A 44 -13.80 3.86 0.83
C ALA A 44 -12.92 3.46 2.04
N TYR A 45 -11.60 3.68 1.94
CA TYR A 45 -10.69 3.49 3.07
C TYR A 45 -11.01 4.45 4.22
N TRP A 46 -11.24 5.73 3.93
CA TRP A 46 -11.60 6.72 4.94
C TRP A 46 -12.87 6.32 5.68
N TYR A 47 -13.90 5.87 4.97
CA TYR A 47 -15.15 5.40 5.55
C TYR A 47 -14.92 4.22 6.49
N ALA A 48 -14.17 3.20 6.03
CA ALA A 48 -13.88 2.05 6.86
C ALA A 48 -13.05 2.39 8.10
N SER A 49 -12.12 3.34 8.00
CA SER A 49 -11.20 3.70 9.09
C SER A 49 -11.75 4.71 10.10
N ASN A 50 -12.62 5.65 9.66
CA ASN A 50 -13.10 6.74 10.52
C ASN A 50 -14.58 6.60 10.90
N VAL A 51 -15.39 5.89 10.10
CA VAL A 51 -16.83 5.76 10.34
C VAL A 51 -17.20 4.39 10.92
N VAL A 52 -16.67 3.32 10.33
CA VAL A 52 -16.96 1.95 10.76
C VAL A 52 -15.93 1.44 11.76
N GLN A 53 -14.66 1.84 11.59
CA GLN A 53 -13.51 1.36 12.38
C GLN A 53 -13.37 -0.18 12.36
N ASP A 54 -13.89 -0.82 11.32
CA ASP A 54 -13.89 -2.27 11.11
C ASP A 54 -14.06 -2.55 9.61
N ARG A 55 -13.97 -3.82 9.21
CA ARG A 55 -14.04 -4.27 7.82
C ARG A 55 -15.39 -3.97 7.19
N VAL A 56 -15.34 -3.34 6.02
CA VAL A 56 -16.52 -3.09 5.18
C VAL A 56 -16.39 -3.89 3.89
N ARG A 57 -16.83 -5.16 3.91
CA ARG A 57 -16.67 -6.11 2.79
C ARG A 57 -17.17 -5.58 1.44
N ARG A 58 -18.20 -4.73 1.43
CA ARG A 58 -18.74 -4.10 0.21
C ARG A 58 -17.72 -3.17 -0.47
N LEU A 59 -16.85 -2.53 0.31
CA LEU A 59 -15.87 -1.53 -0.14
C LEU A 59 -14.51 -2.16 -0.48
N GLU A 60 -14.25 -3.38 -0.04
CA GLU A 60 -13.00 -4.10 -0.27
C GLU A 60 -12.57 -4.15 -1.75
N PRO A 61 -13.45 -4.44 -2.73
CA PRO A 61 -13.08 -4.42 -4.16
C PRO A 61 -12.72 -3.04 -4.71
N ILE A 62 -13.10 -1.96 -4.01
CA ILE A 62 -12.79 -0.58 -4.39
C ILE A 62 -11.46 -0.18 -3.76
N ILE A 63 -11.27 -0.47 -2.47
CA ILE A 63 -10.03 -0.21 -1.73
C ILE A 63 -8.86 -0.99 -2.35
N ALA A 64 -9.08 -2.23 -2.77
CA ALA A 64 -8.06 -3.10 -3.34
C ALA A 64 -7.54 -2.66 -4.73
N ARG A 65 -8.03 -1.55 -5.29
CA ARG A 65 -7.58 -1.06 -6.60
C ARG A 65 -6.32 -0.22 -6.52
N GLU A 66 -6.10 0.44 -5.38
CA GLU A 66 -4.98 1.36 -5.19
C GLU A 66 -4.02 0.82 -4.14
N PRO A 67 -2.72 0.66 -4.46
CA PRO A 67 -1.75 0.04 -3.57
C PRO A 67 -1.66 0.71 -2.19
N GLU A 68 -1.71 2.05 -2.16
CA GLU A 68 -1.66 2.84 -0.93
C GLU A 68 -2.81 2.50 0.01
N TYR A 69 -4.04 2.63 -0.48
CA TYR A 69 -5.23 2.39 0.34
C TYR A 69 -5.38 0.92 0.69
N ALA A 70 -4.93 0.02 -0.18
CA ALA A 70 -4.91 -1.40 0.12
C ALA A 70 -3.96 -1.73 1.29
N TYR A 71 -2.75 -1.17 1.28
CA TYR A 71 -1.82 -1.29 2.40
C TYR A 71 -2.39 -0.66 3.67
N ARG A 72 -2.89 0.59 3.61
CA ARG A 72 -3.43 1.30 4.77
C ARG A 72 -4.63 0.56 5.38
N TYR A 73 -5.48 -0.03 4.55
CA TYR A 73 -6.62 -0.83 5.01
C TYR A 73 -6.15 -2.12 5.72
N ALA A 74 -5.20 -2.84 5.14
CA ALA A 74 -4.61 -4.02 5.77
C ALA A 74 -3.93 -3.69 7.12
N SER A 75 -3.18 -2.59 7.18
CA SER A 75 -2.45 -2.14 8.37
C SER A 75 -3.38 -1.60 9.46
N ASN A 76 -4.31 -0.71 9.12
CA ASN A 76 -5.01 0.10 10.11
C ASN A 76 -6.39 -0.45 10.47
N VAL A 77 -7.08 -1.09 9.51
CA VAL A 77 -8.44 -1.62 9.69
C VAL A 77 -8.39 -3.11 9.97
N ILE A 78 -7.79 -3.90 9.09
CA ILE A 78 -7.72 -5.38 9.26
C ILE A 78 -6.70 -5.76 10.33
N ARG A 79 -5.58 -5.03 10.40
CA ARG A 79 -4.43 -5.29 11.29
C ARG A 79 -3.84 -6.70 11.11
N TRP A 80 -3.99 -7.24 9.90
CA TRP A 80 -3.51 -8.56 9.51
C TRP A 80 -3.36 -8.63 7.99
N ARG A 81 -2.77 -9.74 7.52
CA ARG A 81 -2.64 -10.07 6.10
C ARG A 81 -4.00 -10.01 5.40
N TRP A 82 -4.06 -9.33 4.26
CA TRP A 82 -5.27 -9.16 3.46
C TRP A 82 -5.07 -9.60 2.00
N PRO A 83 -5.29 -10.90 1.70
CA PRO A 83 -5.03 -11.46 0.36
C PRO A 83 -5.74 -10.76 -0.80
N GLN A 84 -6.92 -10.17 -0.57
CA GLN A 84 -7.67 -9.47 -1.61
C GLN A 84 -7.01 -8.16 -2.05
N GLY A 85 -6.25 -7.49 -1.17
CA GLY A 85 -5.51 -6.27 -1.50
C GLY A 85 -4.09 -6.53 -2.04
N GLU A 86 -3.55 -7.72 -1.80
CA GLU A 86 -2.19 -8.10 -2.19
C GLU A 86 -1.86 -7.88 -3.68
N PRO A 87 -2.75 -8.18 -4.64
CA PRO A 87 -2.45 -7.96 -6.06
C PRO A 87 -2.13 -6.51 -6.42
N ALA A 88 -2.79 -5.52 -5.79
CA ALA A 88 -2.48 -4.10 -6.01
C ALA A 88 -1.20 -3.70 -5.28
N ILE A 89 -1.07 -4.08 -4.00
CA ILE A 89 0.11 -3.77 -3.18
C ILE A 89 1.39 -4.27 -3.87
N ALA A 90 1.35 -5.49 -4.42
CA ALA A 90 2.49 -6.13 -5.08
C ALA A 90 2.99 -5.39 -6.34
N GLN A 91 2.18 -4.50 -6.93
CA GLN A 91 2.55 -3.73 -8.11
C GLN A 91 3.31 -2.43 -7.78
N SER A 92 3.39 -2.04 -6.50
CA SER A 92 4.10 -0.84 -6.07
C SER A 92 5.24 -1.19 -5.12
N ALA A 93 6.46 -0.83 -5.51
CA ALA A 93 7.66 -1.11 -4.73
C ALA A 93 7.59 -0.52 -3.30
N GLU A 94 7.09 0.72 -3.15
CA GLU A 94 6.93 1.35 -1.85
C GLU A 94 5.95 0.56 -0.96
N TRP A 95 4.73 0.35 -1.46
CA TRP A 95 3.67 -0.26 -0.67
C TRP A 95 3.94 -1.74 -0.40
N ALA A 96 4.61 -2.44 -1.33
CA ALA A 96 5.06 -3.80 -1.13
C ALA A 96 6.12 -3.91 -0.03
N TRP A 97 7.12 -3.02 0.00
CA TRP A 97 8.08 -2.97 1.09
C TRP A 97 7.41 -2.67 2.44
N ARG A 98 6.52 -1.66 2.49
CA ARG A 98 5.78 -1.32 3.72
C ARG A 98 4.92 -2.49 4.20
N TYR A 99 4.25 -3.19 3.29
CA TYR A 99 3.42 -4.34 3.62
C TYR A 99 4.25 -5.52 4.14
N ALA A 100 5.39 -5.84 3.50
CA ALA A 100 6.31 -6.86 3.97
C ALA A 100 6.84 -6.55 5.38
N LYS A 101 7.22 -5.29 5.63
CA LYS A 101 7.76 -4.83 6.91
C LYS A 101 6.72 -4.77 8.03
N HIS A 102 5.56 -4.20 7.77
CA HIS A 102 4.60 -3.81 8.82
C HIS A 102 3.40 -4.75 8.96
N VAL A 103 3.06 -5.52 7.92
CA VAL A 103 1.89 -6.43 7.94
C VAL A 103 2.33 -7.89 7.94
N ILE A 104 3.28 -8.27 7.06
CA ILE A 104 3.80 -9.64 7.00
C ILE A 104 4.84 -9.89 8.10
N GLY A 105 5.69 -8.91 8.39
CA GLY A 105 6.79 -9.04 9.36
C GLY A 105 7.97 -9.87 8.84
N GLY A 106 8.12 -10.00 7.52
CA GLY A 106 9.14 -10.84 6.89
C GLY A 106 9.08 -10.81 5.36
N PRO A 107 9.86 -11.68 4.69
CA PRO A 107 9.92 -11.72 3.24
C PRO A 107 8.53 -11.96 2.62
N TRP A 108 8.22 -11.22 1.56
CA TRP A 108 6.94 -11.31 0.86
C TRP A 108 7.15 -11.49 -0.65
N PRO A 109 7.30 -12.75 -1.13
CA PRO A 109 7.67 -13.06 -2.51
C PRO A 109 6.78 -12.45 -3.59
N GLN A 110 5.50 -12.22 -3.29
CA GLN A 110 4.55 -11.62 -4.22
C GLN A 110 4.91 -10.17 -4.56
N GLY A 111 5.45 -9.40 -3.60
CA GLY A 111 5.86 -8.00 -3.79
C GLY A 111 7.31 -7.82 -4.23
N GLU A 112 8.14 -8.84 -4.06
CA GLU A 112 9.57 -8.80 -4.40
C GLU A 112 9.86 -8.37 -5.85
N PRO A 113 9.10 -8.78 -6.89
CA PRO A 113 9.34 -8.33 -8.26
C PRO A 113 9.29 -6.81 -8.45
N ALA A 114 8.34 -6.12 -7.80
CA ALA A 114 8.24 -4.67 -7.89
C ALA A 114 9.34 -3.98 -7.07
N ILE A 115 9.60 -4.49 -5.86
CA ILE A 115 10.65 -3.98 -4.97
C ILE A 115 12.02 -4.05 -5.64
N ALA A 116 12.33 -5.19 -6.29
CA ALA A 116 13.61 -5.44 -6.95
C ALA A 116 13.93 -4.48 -8.09
N GLN A 117 12.93 -3.80 -8.65
CA GLN A 117 13.09 -2.83 -9.75
C GLN A 117 13.38 -1.41 -9.24
N SER A 118 13.23 -1.14 -7.94
CA SER A 118 13.50 0.17 -7.34
C SER A 118 14.72 0.11 -6.44
N ALA A 119 15.75 0.88 -6.76
CA ALA A 119 16.98 0.93 -5.95
C ALA A 119 16.71 1.30 -4.48
N GLU A 120 15.81 2.26 -4.26
CA GLU A 120 15.43 2.72 -2.92
C GLU A 120 14.76 1.60 -2.12
N TRP A 121 13.68 1.05 -2.67
CA TRP A 121 12.88 0.05 -1.95
C TRP A 121 13.60 -1.28 -1.86
N ALA A 122 14.45 -1.65 -2.82
CA ALA A 122 15.32 -2.80 -2.73
C ALA A 122 16.35 -2.68 -1.60
N TYR A 123 16.99 -1.51 -1.45
CA TYR A 123 17.89 -1.25 -0.33
C TYR A 123 17.11 -1.32 1.00
N CYS A 124 15.95 -0.66 1.10
CA CYS A 124 15.11 -0.68 2.30
C CYS A 124 14.63 -2.11 2.64
N TYR A 125 14.29 -2.92 1.65
CA TYR A 125 13.88 -4.31 1.85
C TYR A 125 15.04 -5.19 2.32
N ALA A 126 16.21 -5.03 1.71
CA ALA A 126 17.42 -5.72 2.15
C ALA A 126 17.79 -5.36 3.61
N ALA A 127 17.67 -4.09 3.98
CA ALA A 127 17.99 -3.61 5.31
C ALA A 127 16.97 -4.01 6.38
N ASP A 128 15.67 -3.80 6.10
CA ASP A 128 14.63 -3.90 7.14
C ASP A 128 13.96 -5.27 7.20
N VAL A 129 13.81 -5.94 6.05
CA VAL A 129 13.07 -7.19 5.92
C VAL A 129 14.02 -8.39 5.86
N ILE A 130 14.98 -8.38 4.93
CA ILE A 130 15.96 -9.47 4.78
C ILE A 130 17.04 -9.40 5.85
N ARG A 131 17.42 -8.18 6.28
CA ARG A 131 18.52 -7.89 7.21
C ARG A 131 19.85 -8.47 6.75
N GLY A 132 20.10 -8.38 5.45
CA GLY A 132 21.25 -8.99 4.80
C GLY A 132 21.24 -8.74 3.30
N ARG A 133 22.11 -9.45 2.59
CA ARG A 133 22.18 -9.33 1.14
C ARG A 133 20.91 -9.86 0.49
N TRP A 134 20.41 -9.13 -0.50
CA TRP A 134 19.25 -9.52 -1.29
C TRP A 134 19.59 -9.48 -2.80
N PRO A 135 20.12 -10.59 -3.35
CA PRO A 135 20.61 -10.65 -4.72
C PRO A 135 19.61 -10.21 -5.80
N GLN A 136 18.31 -10.42 -5.57
CA GLN A 136 17.26 -10.05 -6.51
C GLN A 136 17.16 -8.53 -6.70
N GLY A 137 17.42 -7.74 -5.65
CA GLY A 137 17.39 -6.27 -5.71
C GLY A 137 18.73 -5.61 -6.02
N GLU A 138 19.83 -6.35 -5.88
CA GLU A 138 21.19 -5.87 -6.13
C GLU A 138 21.37 -5.18 -7.50
N PRO A 139 20.82 -5.68 -8.63
CA PRO A 139 20.94 -5.02 -9.92
C PRO A 139 20.37 -3.59 -9.95
N ALA A 140 19.24 -3.34 -9.29
CA ALA A 140 18.66 -1.99 -9.23
C ALA A 140 19.47 -1.08 -8.29
N ILE A 141 19.90 -1.61 -7.14
CA ILE A 141 20.71 -0.88 -6.16
C ILE A 141 22.03 -0.44 -6.79
N ALA A 142 22.73 -1.33 -7.50
CA ALA A 142 24.03 -1.06 -8.11
C ALA A 142 23.98 0.09 -9.13
N ARG A 143 22.85 0.24 -9.85
CA ARG A 143 22.65 1.32 -10.84
C ARG A 143 22.41 2.69 -10.23
N ASN A 144 22.17 2.78 -8.91
CA ASN A 144 21.96 4.05 -8.22
C ASN A 144 23.13 4.33 -7.27
N PRO A 145 24.00 5.32 -7.56
CA PRO A 145 25.20 5.58 -6.77
C PRO A 145 24.94 5.79 -5.27
N ARG A 146 23.83 6.47 -4.93
CA ARG A 146 23.44 6.72 -3.53
C ARG A 146 23.12 5.41 -2.81
N TYR A 147 22.28 4.57 -3.39
CA TYR A 147 21.87 3.32 -2.75
C TYR A 147 22.96 2.25 -2.82
N ALA A 148 23.78 2.23 -3.88
CA ALA A 148 24.97 1.40 -3.95
C ALA A 148 25.95 1.68 -2.81
N HIS A 149 26.28 2.96 -2.58
CA HIS A 149 27.13 3.35 -1.46
C HIS A 149 26.53 2.95 -0.10
N CYS A 150 25.23 3.18 0.09
CA CYS A 150 24.53 2.78 1.32
C CYS A 150 24.54 1.26 1.53
N TYR A 151 24.34 0.48 0.47
CA TYR A 151 24.31 -0.98 0.52
C TYR A 151 25.71 -1.57 0.78
N ALA A 152 26.73 -1.07 0.09
CA ALA A 152 28.12 -1.46 0.29
C ALA A 152 28.57 -1.20 1.73
N SER A 153 28.25 -0.02 2.29
CA SER A 153 28.63 0.35 3.65
C SER A 153 27.86 -0.40 4.74
N LYS A 154 26.54 -0.53 4.62
CA LYS A 154 25.68 -1.03 5.72
C LYS A 154 25.38 -2.52 5.66
N ILE A 155 25.26 -3.07 4.45
CA ILE A 155 24.85 -4.46 4.23
C ILE A 155 26.07 -5.34 3.91
N ILE A 156 26.90 -4.95 2.94
CA ILE A 156 28.10 -5.72 2.55
C ILE A 156 29.25 -5.50 3.54
N ARG A 157 29.40 -4.27 4.05
CA ARG A 157 30.51 -3.82 4.91
C ARG A 157 31.88 -3.98 4.25
N GLY A 158 31.95 -3.62 2.97
CA GLY A 158 33.17 -3.71 2.18
C GLY A 158 32.97 -3.22 0.73
N PRO A 159 34.02 -3.32 -0.10
CA PRO A 159 33.92 -3.03 -1.53
C PRO A 159 32.84 -3.87 -2.20
N TRP A 160 32.15 -3.28 -3.18
CA TRP A 160 31.10 -3.95 -3.94
C TRP A 160 31.35 -3.79 -5.44
N PRO A 161 32.17 -4.68 -6.05
CA PRO A 161 32.59 -4.55 -7.44
C PRO A 161 31.43 -4.46 -8.44
N GLN A 162 30.29 -5.07 -8.13
CA GLN A 162 29.10 -5.04 -8.99
C GLN A 162 28.47 -3.64 -9.13
N ALA A 163 28.86 -2.68 -8.27
CA ALA A 163 28.38 -1.29 -8.32
C ALA A 163 29.50 -0.28 -8.64
N GLU A 164 30.68 -0.76 -9.00
CA GLU A 164 31.78 0.06 -9.50
C GLU A 164 31.61 0.30 -11.02
N PRO A 165 31.97 1.48 -11.54
CA PRO A 165 31.84 1.83 -12.96
C PRO A 165 32.78 1.07 -13.88
#